data_AF-A0A6B3HC49-F1
#
_entry.id   AF-A0A6B3HC49-F1
#
_cell.length_a   1.000
_cell.length_b   1.000
_cell.length_c   1.000
_cell.angle_alpha   90.00
_cell.angle_beta   90.00
_cell.angle_gamma   90.00
#
_symmetry.space_group_name_H-M   'P 1'
#
loop_
_entity.id
_entity.type
_entity.pdbx_description
1 polymer ?
#
loop_
_entity_poly.entity_id
_entity_poly.type
_entity_poly.pdbx_seq_one_letter_code
_entity_poly.pdbx_strand_id
1 'polypeptide(L)'
;QRDPGLIGRLVIEDAPPLLPLDPPRPAGVRPEGEPDFDWAVVPDTDAQLNDPDPTARERLAEITAPTLVIGGGPTSHIDQKQLTHLADTIPGATFVTIDAGHLVHTTRPDAFLAAIRAFGLG
;
A
#
# COMPACT_ATOMS: atom_id res chain seq x y z
N GLN A 1 6.66 1.15 -13.16
CA GLN A 1 7.72 2.08 -12.71
C GLN A 1 8.24 2.84 -13.93
N ARG A 2 8.26 4.19 -13.97
CA ARG A 2 8.66 4.95 -15.19
C ARG A 2 10.16 5.23 -15.28
N ASP A 3 10.82 5.47 -14.14
CA ASP A 3 12.26 5.76 -14.06
C ASP A 3 12.96 4.78 -13.09
N PRO A 4 13.20 3.53 -13.51
CA PRO A 4 13.67 2.46 -12.62
C PRO A 4 14.98 2.76 -11.91
N GLY A 5 15.88 3.52 -12.55
CA GLY A 5 17.19 3.87 -11.98
C GLY A 5 17.13 4.79 -10.76
N LEU A 6 15.97 5.40 -10.45
CA LEU A 6 15.81 6.30 -9.30
C LEU A 6 15.38 5.56 -8.02
N ILE A 7 14.93 4.31 -8.12
CA ILE A 7 14.41 3.53 -6.99
C ILE A 7 15.36 2.37 -6.68
N GLY A 8 16.09 2.49 -5.58
CA GLY A 8 17.00 1.43 -5.13
C GLY A 8 16.26 0.23 -4.53
N ARG A 9 15.18 0.49 -3.78
CA ARG A 9 14.31 -0.50 -3.13
C ARG A 9 12.91 0.11 -2.95
N LEU A 10 11.88 -0.73 -3.00
CA LEU A 10 10.49 -0.34 -2.77
C LEU A 10 9.95 -1.09 -1.54
N VAL A 11 9.24 -0.38 -0.66
CA VAL A 11 8.50 -0.99 0.45
C VAL A 11 7.03 -0.59 0.32
N ILE A 12 6.14 -1.58 0.38
CA ILE A 12 4.69 -1.40 0.34
C ILE A 12 4.14 -1.93 1.66
N GLU A 13 3.61 -1.04 2.49
CA GLU A 13 3.03 -1.38 3.79
C GLU A 13 1.51 -1.34 3.71
N ASP A 14 0.88 -2.51 3.89
CA ASP A 14 -0.57 -2.73 4.04
C ASP A 14 -1.43 -1.81 3.16
N ALA A 15 -1.05 -1.70 1.88
CA ALA A 15 -1.64 -0.76 0.94
C ALA A 15 -2.89 -1.35 0.26
N PRO A 16 -3.84 -0.52 -0.19
CA PRO A 16 -4.98 -0.98 -0.98
C PRO A 16 -4.54 -1.77 -2.23
N PRO A 17 -5.21 -2.88 -2.59
CA PRO A 17 -4.75 -3.82 -3.62
C PRO A 17 -4.98 -3.37 -5.07
N LEU A 18 -5.20 -2.06 -5.29
CA LEU A 18 -5.46 -1.44 -6.59
C LEU A 18 -6.65 -2.08 -7.32
N LEU A 19 -7.72 -2.39 -6.58
CA LEU A 19 -9.00 -2.86 -7.10
C LEU A 19 -10.08 -1.82 -6.81
N PRO A 20 -11.08 -1.63 -7.69
CA PRO A 20 -12.24 -0.80 -7.40
C PRO A 20 -12.89 -1.20 -6.08
N LEU A 21 -13.22 -0.23 -5.24
CA LEU A 21 -14.02 -0.48 -4.05
C LEU A 21 -15.45 -0.87 -4.42
N ASP A 22 -15.96 -1.91 -3.77
CA ASP A 22 -17.35 -2.36 -3.89
C ASP A 22 -17.97 -2.54 -2.48
N PRO A 23 -18.91 -1.67 -2.06
CA PRO A 23 -19.42 -0.52 -2.80
C PRO A 23 -18.38 0.62 -2.88
N PRO A 24 -18.50 1.54 -3.87
CA PRO A 24 -17.67 2.73 -3.89
C PRO A 24 -17.93 3.59 -2.65
N ARG A 25 -16.89 4.27 -2.16
CA ARG A 25 -17.02 5.28 -1.12
C ARG A 25 -17.90 6.43 -1.60
N PRO A 26 -18.81 6.94 -0.76
CA PRO A 26 -19.57 8.13 -1.08
C PRO A 26 -18.63 9.36 -1.10
N ALA A 27 -19.10 10.45 -1.71
CA ALA A 27 -18.37 11.71 -1.66
C ALA A 27 -18.13 12.15 -0.21
N GLY A 28 -16.87 12.44 0.12
CA GLY A 28 -16.50 12.97 1.43
C GLY A 28 -17.19 14.31 1.73
N VAL A 29 -17.62 14.49 2.98
CA VAL A 29 -18.19 15.76 3.45
C VAL A 29 -17.05 16.59 4.05
N ARG A 30 -16.84 17.79 3.50
CA ARG A 30 -15.81 18.70 4.03
C ARG A 30 -16.17 19.09 5.47
N PRO A 31 -15.25 18.93 6.43
CA PRO A 31 -15.50 19.34 7.81
C PRO A 31 -15.69 20.86 7.91
N GLU A 32 -16.38 21.28 8.96
CA GLU A 32 -16.47 22.71 9.31
C GLU A 32 -15.10 23.23 9.76
N GLY A 33 -14.77 24.47 9.37
CA GLY A 33 -13.47 25.07 9.65
C GLY A 33 -12.39 24.75 8.62
N GLU A 34 -11.17 25.19 8.91
CA GLU A 34 -9.98 24.91 8.10
C GLU A 34 -9.31 23.63 8.62
N PRO A 35 -9.21 22.55 7.81
CA PRO A 35 -8.53 21.34 8.22
C PRO A 35 -7.02 21.58 8.36
N ASP A 36 -6.36 20.75 9.16
CA ASP A 36 -4.91 20.69 9.31
C ASP A 36 -4.21 19.97 8.14
N PHE A 37 -4.94 19.68 7.07
CA PHE A 37 -4.47 19.06 5.84
C PHE A 37 -5.20 19.63 4.61
N ASP A 38 -4.64 19.39 3.42
CA ASP A 38 -5.26 19.78 2.16
C ASP A 38 -6.52 18.96 1.89
N TRP A 39 -7.69 19.56 2.12
CA TRP A 39 -8.98 18.88 1.93
C TRP A 39 -9.13 18.25 0.54
N ALA A 40 -8.55 18.86 -0.50
CA ALA A 40 -8.63 18.36 -1.88
C ALA A 40 -8.06 16.93 -2.04
N VAL A 41 -7.15 16.50 -1.16
CA VAL A 41 -6.59 15.14 -1.19
C VAL A 41 -7.65 14.07 -0.92
N VAL A 42 -8.68 14.36 -0.14
CA VAL A 42 -9.72 13.39 0.23
C VAL A 42 -10.54 12.93 -0.98
N PRO A 43 -11.26 13.82 -1.70
CA PRO A 43 -12.03 13.40 -2.87
C PRO A 43 -11.14 12.84 -4.00
N ASP A 44 -9.90 13.34 -4.17
CA ASP A 44 -8.96 12.81 -5.16
C ASP A 44 -8.53 11.37 -4.83
N THR A 45 -8.24 11.09 -3.56
CA THR A 45 -7.90 9.74 -3.09
C THR A 45 -9.10 8.82 -3.19
N ASP A 46 -10.29 9.26 -2.78
CA ASP A 46 -11.51 8.46 -2.88
C ASP A 46 -11.85 8.13 -4.34
N ALA A 47 -11.64 9.06 -5.28
CA ALA A 47 -11.81 8.79 -6.70
C ALA A 47 -10.87 7.67 -7.19
N GLN A 48 -9.59 7.70 -6.79
CA GLN A 48 -8.63 6.66 -7.16
C GLN A 48 -8.90 5.31 -6.49
N LEU A 49 -9.44 5.31 -5.27
CA LEU A 49 -9.82 4.06 -4.59
C LEU A 49 -11.10 3.46 -5.20
N ASN A 50 -12.05 4.31 -5.57
CA ASN A 50 -13.30 3.86 -6.18
C ASN A 50 -13.11 3.35 -7.61
N ASP A 51 -12.27 4.02 -8.40
CA ASP A 51 -12.01 3.68 -9.81
C ASP A 51 -10.50 3.83 -10.12
N PRO A 52 -9.66 2.90 -9.63
CA PRO A 52 -8.23 2.94 -9.92
C PRO A 52 -7.98 2.71 -11.40
N ASP A 53 -6.85 3.24 -11.92
CA ASP A 53 -6.38 2.94 -13.28
C ASP A 53 -6.39 1.42 -13.50
N PRO A 54 -7.21 0.89 -14.45
CA PRO A 54 -7.38 -0.55 -14.62
C PRO A 54 -6.08 -1.24 -15.04
N THR A 55 -5.13 -0.49 -15.61
CA THR A 55 -3.81 -1.01 -16.00
C THR A 55 -2.82 -1.06 -14.82
N ALA A 56 -3.11 -0.40 -13.69
CA ALA A 56 -2.17 -0.26 -12.58
C ALA A 56 -1.69 -1.62 -12.03
N ARG A 57 -2.60 -2.60 -11.96
CA ARG A 57 -2.29 -3.95 -11.48
C ARG A 57 -1.41 -4.72 -12.47
N GLU A 58 -1.64 -4.57 -13.77
CA GLU A 58 -0.80 -5.18 -14.81
C GLU A 58 0.63 -4.62 -14.76
N ARG A 59 0.75 -3.32 -14.47
CA ARG A 59 2.02 -2.60 -14.38
C ARG A 59 2.85 -2.94 -13.13
N LEU A 60 2.32 -3.71 -12.18
CA LEU A 60 3.10 -4.28 -11.08
C LEU A 60 4.22 -5.18 -11.60
N ALA A 61 3.97 -5.93 -12.68
CA ALA A 61 4.96 -6.79 -13.31
C ALA A 61 6.12 -6.01 -13.95
N GLU A 62 5.96 -4.70 -14.18
CA GLU A 62 7.00 -3.80 -14.70
C GLU A 62 7.95 -3.27 -13.60
N ILE A 63 7.66 -3.55 -12.32
CA ILE A 63 8.52 -3.12 -11.22
C ILE A 63 9.79 -3.97 -11.24
N THR A 64 10.93 -3.30 -11.38
CA THR A 64 12.26 -3.94 -11.38
C THR A 64 13.04 -3.71 -10.09
N ALA A 65 12.57 -2.80 -9.24
CA ALA A 65 13.21 -2.55 -7.95
C ALA A 65 12.93 -3.75 -7.02
N PRO A 66 13.93 -4.21 -6.24
CA PRO A 66 13.67 -5.13 -5.15
C PRO A 66 12.55 -4.59 -4.28
N THR A 67 11.53 -5.40 -4.02
CA THR A 67 10.31 -4.96 -3.35
C THR A 67 10.01 -5.81 -2.12
N LEU A 68 9.70 -5.14 -1.01
CA LEU A 68 9.15 -5.75 0.20
C LEU A 68 7.68 -5.34 0.33
N VAL A 69 6.79 -6.32 0.46
CA VAL A 69 5.38 -6.11 0.77
C VAL A 69 5.12 -6.59 2.20
N ILE A 70 4.59 -5.70 3.03
CA ILE A 70 4.30 -5.96 4.45
C ILE A 70 2.78 -5.95 4.62
N GLY A 71 2.19 -7.06 5.07
CA GLY A 71 0.78 -7.15 5.43
C GLY A 71 0.56 -7.07 6.94
N GLY A 72 -0.54 -6.42 7.35
CA GLY A 72 -0.92 -6.23 8.75
C GLY A 72 -1.55 -7.44 9.45
N GLY A 73 -1.71 -8.55 8.74
CA GLY A 73 -2.29 -9.78 9.29
C GLY A 73 -3.82 -9.76 9.34
N PRO A 74 -4.45 -10.74 10.02
CA PRO A 74 -5.90 -10.96 9.98
C PRO A 74 -6.73 -9.85 10.62
N THR A 75 -6.09 -8.95 11.38
CA THR A 75 -6.73 -7.79 12.01
C THR A 75 -6.68 -6.53 11.14
N SER A 76 -5.97 -6.56 10.00
CA SER A 76 -6.06 -5.48 9.00
C SER A 76 -7.39 -5.56 8.25
N HIS A 77 -7.91 -4.39 7.88
CA HIS A 77 -9.06 -4.30 6.98
C HIS A 77 -8.66 -4.49 5.50
N ILE A 78 -7.36 -4.51 5.20
CA ILE A 78 -6.84 -4.80 3.87
C ILE A 78 -6.79 -6.32 3.67
N ASP A 79 -7.31 -6.79 2.53
CA ASP A 79 -7.30 -8.22 2.21
C ASP A 79 -5.86 -8.71 2.01
N GLN A 80 -5.40 -9.52 2.97
CA GLN A 80 -4.05 -10.06 2.98
C GLN A 80 -3.79 -11.01 1.80
N LYS A 81 -4.81 -11.69 1.27
CA LYS A 81 -4.66 -12.53 0.07
C LYS A 81 -4.38 -11.67 -1.17
N GLN A 82 -5.00 -10.49 -1.25
CA GLN A 82 -4.72 -9.56 -2.34
C GLN A 82 -3.31 -8.96 -2.22
N LEU A 83 -2.82 -8.70 -1.01
CA LEU A 83 -1.43 -8.29 -0.78
C LEU A 83 -0.43 -9.37 -1.17
N THR A 84 -0.72 -10.64 -0.85
CA THR A 84 0.10 -11.76 -1.31
C THR A 84 0.13 -11.83 -2.84
N HIS A 85 -1.03 -11.72 -3.50
CA HIS A 85 -1.08 -11.71 -4.96
C HIS A 85 -0.35 -10.51 -5.59
N LEU A 86 -0.43 -9.33 -4.96
CA LEU A 86 0.35 -8.15 -5.36
C LEU A 86 1.85 -8.48 -5.32
N ALA A 87 2.33 -9.09 -4.24
CA ALA A 87 3.72 -9.50 -4.12
C ALA A 87 4.10 -10.55 -5.18
N ASP A 88 3.26 -11.55 -5.42
CA ASP A 88 3.49 -12.59 -6.45
C ASP A 88 3.57 -12.02 -7.87
N THR A 89 2.94 -10.88 -8.12
CA THR A 89 2.95 -10.21 -9.43
C THR A 89 4.25 -9.42 -9.66
N ILE A 90 4.90 -8.94 -8.60
CA ILE A 90 6.13 -8.13 -8.69
C ILE A 90 7.36 -9.06 -8.77
N PRO A 91 8.18 -8.98 -9.84
CA PRO A 91 9.37 -9.80 -9.98
C PRO A 91 10.31 -9.71 -8.78
N GLY A 92 10.53 -10.84 -8.09
CA GLY A 92 11.46 -10.94 -6.97
C GLY A 92 11.01 -10.22 -5.69
N ALA A 93 9.73 -9.85 -5.57
CA ALA A 93 9.21 -9.30 -4.33
C ALA A 93 9.15 -10.34 -3.21
N THR A 94 9.25 -9.87 -1.97
CA THR A 94 9.04 -10.69 -0.76
C THR A 94 7.81 -10.19 -0.03
N PHE A 95 6.94 -11.11 0.42
CA PHE A 95 5.81 -10.82 1.28
C PHE A 95 6.11 -11.25 2.72
N VAL A 96 5.81 -10.38 3.68
CA VAL A 96 5.87 -10.70 5.12
C VAL A 96 4.58 -10.23 5.81
N THR A 97 4.15 -10.98 6.82
CA THR A 97 3.03 -10.57 7.68
C THR A 97 3.56 -10.13 9.04
N ILE A 98 3.09 -8.98 9.51
CA ILE A 98 3.26 -8.51 10.88
C ILE A 98 1.86 -8.35 11.45
N ASP A 99 1.49 -9.18 12.44
CA ASP A 99 0.15 -9.13 13.06
C ASP A 99 0.00 -7.86 13.91
N ALA A 100 -0.42 -6.78 13.25
CA ALA A 100 -0.40 -5.40 13.75
C ALA A 100 -1.65 -4.59 13.37
N GLY A 101 -2.54 -5.19 12.55
CA GLY A 101 -3.60 -4.46 11.88
C GLY A 101 -3.06 -3.51 10.81
N HIS A 102 -3.84 -2.51 10.44
CA HIS A 102 -3.51 -1.64 9.30
C HIS A 102 -2.29 -0.73 9.53
N LEU A 103 -2.13 -0.22 10.75
CA LEU A 103 -1.08 0.75 11.09
C LEU A 103 0.20 0.03 11.54
N VAL A 104 0.80 -0.79 10.67
CA VAL A 104 1.84 -1.77 11.05
C VAL A 104 3.03 -1.12 11.75
N HIS A 105 3.63 -0.08 11.17
CA HIS A 105 4.78 0.60 11.76
C HIS A 105 4.45 1.33 13.07
N THR A 106 3.20 1.75 13.26
CA THR A 106 2.75 2.43 14.48
C THR A 106 2.49 1.42 15.60
N THR A 107 1.78 0.32 15.29
CA THR A 107 1.40 -0.69 16.28
C THR A 107 2.59 -1.59 16.68
N ARG A 108 3.48 -1.91 15.73
CA ARG A 108 4.60 -2.84 15.92
C ARG A 108 5.91 -2.29 15.32
N PRO A 109 6.41 -1.12 15.78
CA PRO A 109 7.56 -0.43 15.20
C PRO A 109 8.83 -1.29 15.16
N ASP A 110 9.12 -2.05 16.23
CA ASP A 110 10.33 -2.89 16.30
C ASP A 110 10.31 -4.02 15.25
N ALA A 111 9.13 -4.63 15.04
CA ALA A 111 8.96 -5.70 14.06
C ALA A 111 9.03 -5.15 12.63
N PHE A 112 8.41 -3.98 12.40
CA PHE A 112 8.52 -3.27 11.13
C PHE A 112 9.98 -2.95 10.80
N LEU A 113 10.69 -2.29 11.72
CA LEU A 113 12.11 -1.95 11.53
C LEU A 113 13.00 -3.20 11.36
N ALA A 114 12.68 -4.31 12.03
CA ALA A 114 13.37 -5.58 11.81
C ALA A 114 13.16 -6.11 10.38
N ALA A 115 11.95 -6.03 9.84
CA ALA A 115 11.65 -6.42 8.46
C ALA A 115 12.40 -5.52 7.45
N ILE A 116 12.42 -4.21 7.69
CA ILE A 116 13.17 -3.24 6.86
C ILE A 116 14.68 -3.55 6.85
N ARG A 117 15.27 -3.81 8.02
CA ARG A 117 16.70 -4.20 8.13
C ARG A 117 16.99 -5.54 7.46
N ALA A 118 16.13 -6.55 7.66
CA ALA A 118 16.29 -7.85 7.03
C ALA A 118 16.22 -7.76 5.48
N PHE A 119 15.46 -6.80 4.97
CA PHE A 119 15.39 -6.48 3.54
C PHE A 119 16.61 -5.70 3.01
N GLY A 120 17.53 -5.28 3.89
CA GLY A 120 18.76 -4.59 3.54
C GLY A 120 18.63 -3.07 3.46
N LEU A 121 17.69 -2.49 4.22
CA LEU A 121 17.59 -1.06 4.49
C LEU A 121 17.95 -0.82 5.96
N GLY A 122 19.12 -0.23 6.23
CA GLY A 122 19.61 0.02 7.59
C GLY A 122 21.02 0.55 7.62
#